data_AF-A0A1A8MQY9-F1
#
_entry.id   AF-A0A1A8MQY9-F1
#
_cell.length_a   1.000
_cell.length_b   1.000
_cell.length_c   1.000
_cell.angle_alpha   90.00
_cell.angle_beta   90.00
_cell.angle_gamma   90.00
#
_symmetry.space_group_name_H-M   'P 1'
#
loop_
_entity.id
_entity.type
_entity.pdbx_description
1 polymer ?
#
loop_
_entity_poly.entity_id
_entity_poly.type
_entity_poly.pdbx_seq_one_letter_code
_entity_poly.pdbx_strand_id
1 'polypeptide(L)' 'MSNMSEKDVINCTISHEIHQYVFSCVYILVLLVGVPSNLYSLYHAVLQLKQRNELGVYLLNLTVSDLLYL' A
#
# COMPACT_ATOMS: atom_id res chain seq x y z
N MET A 1 -54.66 -21.61 2.38
CA MET A 1 -54.12 -21.74 3.75
C MET A 1 -52.72 -22.29 3.63
N SER A 2 -51.73 -21.51 4.09
CA SER A 2 -50.33 -21.87 4.45
C SER A 2 -49.45 -22.60 3.43
N ASN A 3 -48.23 -22.18 3.12
CA ASN A 3 -47.44 -21.01 3.50
C ASN A 3 -46.37 -20.84 2.43
N MET A 4 -46.19 -19.60 1.98
CA MET A 4 -44.97 -19.11 1.33
C MET A 4 -43.79 -19.53 2.19
N SER A 5 -43.05 -20.57 1.80
CA SER A 5 -41.76 -20.92 2.43
C SER A 5 -40.75 -19.84 2.05
N GLU A 6 -40.82 -18.75 2.81
CA GLU A 6 -39.71 -17.99 3.35
C GLU A 6 -38.41 -18.05 2.54
N LYS A 7 -38.18 -16.98 1.76
CA LYS A 7 -36.91 -16.24 1.75
C LYS A 7 -35.66 -17.14 1.75
N ASP A 8 -35.40 -17.80 0.62
CA ASP A 8 -34.02 -17.90 0.14
C ASP A 8 -33.58 -16.49 -0.32
N VAL A 9 -33.52 -15.55 0.64
CA VAL A 9 -32.60 -14.43 0.54
C VAL A 9 -31.25 -15.14 0.58
N ILE A 10 -30.65 -15.30 -0.60
CA ILE A 10 -29.26 -15.75 -0.73
C ILE A 10 -28.46 -14.82 0.17
N ASN A 11 -28.21 -15.28 1.40
CA ASN A 11 -27.46 -14.54 2.39
C ASN A 11 -26.01 -14.63 1.91
N CYS A 12 -25.67 -13.76 0.96
CA CYS A 12 -24.33 -13.61 0.45
C CYS A 12 -23.54 -12.84 1.52
N THR A 13 -23.25 -13.53 2.63
CA THR A 13 -22.38 -13.00 3.67
C THR A 13 -20.96 -13.12 3.15
N ILE A 14 -20.51 -12.12 2.39
CA ILE A 14 -19.11 -11.99 2.00
C ILE A 14 -18.33 -11.77 3.30
N SER A 15 -17.62 -12.80 3.75
CA SER A 15 -16.68 -12.71 4.87
C SER A 15 -15.52 -11.77 4.50
N HIS A 16 -15.73 -10.47 4.73
CA HIS A 16 -14.72 -9.42 4.51
C HIS A 16 -13.57 -9.47 5.53
N GLU A 17 -13.70 -10.25 6.61
CA GLU A 17 -12.77 -10.25 7.74
C GLU A 17 -11.36 -10.74 7.35
N ILE A 18 -11.29 -11.81 6.54
CA ILE A 18 -10.02 -12.37 6.08
C ILE A 18 -9.31 -11.38 5.15
N HIS A 19 -10.07 -10.75 4.25
CA HIS A 19 -9.53 -9.80 3.29
C HIS A 19 -9.03 -8.53 3.99
N GLN A 20 -9.80 -8.02 4.96
CA GLN A 20 -9.46 -6.83 5.71
C GLN A 20 -8.23 -7.04 6.61
N TYR A 21 -8.10 -8.21 7.24
CA TYR A 21 -6.93 -8.54 8.06
C TYR A 21 -5.66 -8.72 7.22
N VAL A 22 -5.75 -9.47 6.11
CA VAL A 22 -4.60 -9.70 5.22
C VAL A 22 -4.15 -8.38 4.58
N PHE A 23 -5.08 -7.57 4.07
CA PHE A 23 -4.73 -6.26 3.52
C PHE A 23 -4.12 -5.34 4.59
N SER A 24 -4.74 -5.25 5.77
CA SER A 24 -4.23 -4.39 6.85
C SER A 24 -2.81 -4.80 7.26
N CYS A 25 -2.54 -6.10 7.39
CA CYS A 25 -1.21 -6.62 7.69
C CYS A 25 -0.20 -6.28 6.58
N VAL A 26 -0.55 -6.51 5.31
CA VAL A 26 0.33 -6.20 4.17
C VAL A 26 0.63 -4.71 4.11
N TYR A 27 -0.37 -3.83 4.28
CA TYR A 27 -0.16 -2.38 4.31
C TYR A 27 0.77 -1.96 5.46
N ILE A 28 0.60 -2.51 6.66
CA ILE A 28 1.49 -2.20 7.80
C ILE A 28 2.93 -2.65 7.51
N LEU A 29 3.12 -3.84 6.92
CA LEU A 29 4.46 -4.33 6.55
C LEU A 29 5.09 -3.48 5.45
N VAL A 30 4.33 -3.13 4.43
CA VAL A 30 4.76 -2.24 3.35
C VAL A 30 5.11 -0.87 3.92
N LEU A 31 4.35 -0.35 4.88
CA LEU A 31 4.64 0.92 5.53
C LEU A 31 5.95 0.84 6.34
N LEU A 32 6.09 -0.19 7.18
CA LEU A 32 7.26 -0.38 8.04
C LEU A 32 8.57 -0.58 7.27
N VAL A 33 8.53 -1.24 6.12
CA VAL A 33 9.72 -1.46 5.28
C VAL A 33 9.91 -0.31 4.28
N GLY A 34 8.80 0.18 3.70
CA GLY A 34 8.78 1.21 2.68
C GLY A 34 9.24 2.57 3.18
N VAL A 35 8.80 3.01 4.36
CA VAL A 35 9.25 4.30 4.93
C VAL A 35 10.78 4.33 5.11
N PRO A 36 11.42 3.42 5.86
CA PRO A 36 12.87 3.49 6.06
C PRO A 36 13.65 3.23 4.76
N SER A 37 13.19 2.34 3.89
CA SER A 37 13.85 2.05 2.61
C SER A 37 13.83 3.27 1.68
N ASN A 38 12.68 3.93 1.54
CA ASN A 38 12.55 5.12 0.70
C ASN A 38 13.27 6.33 1.30
N LEU A 39 13.28 6.49 2.63
CA LEU A 39 14.02 7.56 3.29
C LEU A 39 15.54 7.39 3.13
N TYR A 40 16.03 6.15 3.24
CA TYR A 40 17.43 5.83 2.98
C TYR A 40 17.82 6.11 1.51
N SER A 41 16.94 5.74 0.59
CA SER A 41 17.13 5.99 -0.84
C SER A 41 17.08 7.48 -1.17
N LEU A 42 16.18 8.23 -0.54
CA LEU A 42 16.06 9.68 -0.67
C LEU A 42 17.35 10.39 -0.22
N TYR A 43 17.94 9.96 0.89
CA TYR A 43 19.21 10.50 1.37
C TYR A 43 20.34 10.36 0.32
N HIS A 44 20.48 9.16 -0.26
CA HIS A 44 21.45 8.92 -1.32
C HIS A 44 21.11 9.67 -2.62
N ALA A 45 19.83 9.78 -2.95
CA ALA A 45 19.38 10.52 -4.13
C ALA A 45 19.72 12.02 -4.02
N VAL A 46 19.54 12.62 -2.84
CA VAL A 46 19.94 14.02 -2.56
C VAL A 46 21.46 14.19 -2.67
N LEU A 47 22.24 13.23 -2.18
CA LEU A 47 23.71 13.26 -2.32
C LEU A 47 24.15 13.19 -3.79
N GLN A 48 23.53 12.31 -4.58
CA GLN A 48 23.79 12.18 -6.02
C GLN A 48 23.34 13.42 -6.80
N LEU A 49 22.23 14.05 -6.40
CA LEU A 49 21.77 15.31 -6.97
C LEU A 49 22.78 16.43 -6.73
N LYS A 50 23.36 16.49 -5.52
CA LYS A 50 24.40 17.47 -5.18
C LYS A 50 25.66 17.29 -6.04
N GLN A 51 25.94 16.08 -6.51
CA GLN A 51 27.00 15.79 -7.48
C GLN A 51 26.62 16.10 -8.94
N ARG A 52 25.48 16.75 -9.20
CA ARG A 52 24.94 17.04 -10.55
C ARG A 52 24.76 15.78 -11.41
N ASN A 53 24.53 14.63 -10.78
CA ASN A 53 24.26 13.41 -11.49
C ASN A 53 22.79 13.37 -11.92
N GLU A 54 22.53 13.14 -13.21
CA GLU A 54 21.16 13.03 -13.75
C GLU A 54 20.36 11.89 -13.10
N LEU A 55 21.05 10.82 -12.71
CA LEU A 55 20.47 9.69 -11.98
C LEU A 55 19.86 10.11 -10.63
N GLY A 56 20.42 11.13 -9.97
CA GLY A 56 19.93 11.63 -8.68
C GLY A 56 18.52 12.23 -8.79
N VAL A 57 18.19 12.87 -9.91
CA VAL A 57 16.85 13.44 -10.16
C VAL A 57 15.82 12.31 -10.32
N TYR A 58 16.17 11.26 -11.06
CA TYR A 58 15.29 10.09 -11.25
C TYR A 58 15.04 9.37 -9.93
N LEU A 59 16.08 9.11 -9.14
CA LEU A 59 15.92 8.48 -7.82
C LEU A 59 15.11 9.35 -6.85
N LEU A 60 15.26 10.68 -6.91
CA LEU A 60 14.46 11.60 -6.09
C LEU A 60 12.97 11.53 -6.44
N ASN A 61 12.63 11.61 -7.73
CA ASN A 61 11.24 11.56 -8.16
C ASN A 61 10.58 10.21 -7.79
N LEU A 62 11.33 9.11 -7.95
CA LEU A 62 10.89 7.77 -7.54
C LEU A 62 10.60 7.73 -6.04
N THR A 63 11.60 8.03 -5.20
CA THR A 63 11.47 7.94 -3.73
C THR A 63 10.45 8.90 -3.13
N VAL A 64 10.25 10.09 -3.71
CA VAL A 64 9.18 11.02 -3.32
C VAL A 64 7.80 10.46 -3.69
N SER A 65 7.66 9.87 -4.88
CA SER A 65 6.40 9.22 -5.27
C SER A 65 6.06 8.04 -4.36
N ASP A 66 7.06 7.22 -4.00
CA ASP A 66 6.88 6.13 -3.06
C ASP A 66 6.47 6.63 -1.66
N LEU A 67 7.10 7.68 -1.12
CA LEU A 67 6.72 8.25 0.19
C LEU A 67 5.34 8.93 0.20
N LEU A 68 4.89 9.46 -0.94
CA LEU A 68 3.55 10.06 -1.06
C LEU A 68 2.45 9.02 -1.26
N TYR A 69 2.79 7.87 -1.86
CA TYR A 69 1.86 6.78 -2.12
C TYR A 69 1.63 5.91 -0.88
N LEU A 70 2.68 5.73 -0.09
CA LEU A 70 2.71 4.93 1.14
C LEU A 70 2.05 5.66 2.31
#